data_AF-A0A5D4GVX3-F1
#
_entry.id   AF-A0A5D4GVX3-F1
#
_cell.length_a   1.000
_cell.length_b   1.000
_cell.length_c   1.000
_cell.angle_alpha   90.00
_cell.angle_beta   90.00
_cell.angle_gamma   90.00
#
_symmetry.space_group_name_H-M   'P 1'
#
loop_
_entity.id
_entity.type
_entity.pdbx_description
1 polymer ?
#
loop_
_entity_poly.entity_id
_entity_poly.type
_entity_poly.pdbx_seq_one_letter_code
_entity_poly.pdbx_strand_id
1 'polypeptide(L)'
;MNRTVSAFLLVGVLTALLAVLSIALVNKGYGFGALGSGRLDNIASAATFVPLAAIYSLAAALMMLLPLRAAGFVHANAAGPLYSTALVLLSTIIGVQAARFAFGSREALSVLIDWQFIFAFAIIAAHLTMNELRRNVLLRTIFFVVFLAATLACLYWTFRL
;
A
#
# COMPACT_ATOMS: atom_id res chain seq x y z
N MET A 1 14.45 9.13 -7.20
CA MET A 1 13.89 9.26 -5.83
C MET A 1 12.97 10.46 -5.66
N ASN A 2 13.34 11.66 -6.11
CA ASN A 2 12.53 12.88 -5.88
C ASN A 2 11.07 12.80 -6.40
N ARG A 3 10.85 12.17 -7.56
CA ARG A 3 9.52 12.06 -8.18
C ARG A 3 8.53 11.17 -7.41
N THR A 4 9.02 10.10 -6.78
CA THR A 4 8.18 9.18 -5.99
C THR A 4 7.76 9.83 -4.68
N VAL A 5 8.71 10.50 -4.01
CA VAL A 5 8.42 11.26 -2.78
C VAL A 5 7.49 12.42 -3.07
N SER A 6 7.71 13.18 -4.14
CA SER A 6 6.82 14.28 -4.51
C SER A 6 5.40 13.79 -4.83
N ALA A 7 5.25 12.68 -5.55
CA ALA A 7 3.94 12.08 -5.82
C ALA A 7 3.27 11.58 -4.54
N PHE A 8 4.03 10.92 -3.65
CA PHE A 8 3.55 10.48 -2.36
C PHE A 8 3.04 11.65 -1.51
N LEU A 9 3.82 12.73 -1.40
CA LEU A 9 3.42 13.93 -0.65
C LEU A 9 2.21 14.61 -1.28
N LEU A 10 2.18 14.74 -2.61
CA LEU A 10 1.07 15.34 -3.35
C LEU A 10 -0.24 14.59 -3.07
N VAL A 11 -0.23 13.26 -3.20
CA VAL A 11 -1.40 12.43 -2.90
C VAL A 11 -1.85 12.62 -1.45
N GLY A 12 -0.90 12.64 -0.51
CA GLY A 12 -1.19 12.78 0.92
C GLY A 12 -1.82 14.13 1.25
N VAL A 13 -1.29 15.20 0.66
CA VAL A 13 -1.84 16.56 0.84
C VAL A 13 -3.22 16.67 0.21
N LEU A 14 -3.42 16.19 -1.02
CA LEU A 14 -4.72 16.27 -1.69
C LEU A 14 -5.79 15.44 -0.97
N THR A 15 -5.43 14.24 -0.49
CA THR A 15 -6.35 13.40 0.29
C THR A 15 -6.66 14.00 1.66
N ALA A 16 -5.68 14.61 2.32
CA ALA A 16 -5.91 15.37 3.55
C ALA A 16 -6.88 16.54 3.31
N LEU A 17 -6.68 17.33 2.25
CA LEU A 17 -7.58 18.44 1.90
C LEU A 17 -9.02 17.95 1.62
N LEU A 18 -9.18 16.83 0.91
CA LEU A 18 -10.49 16.21 0.68
C LEU A 18 -11.15 15.74 1.98
N ALA A 19 -10.38 15.18 2.91
CA ALA A 19 -10.86 14.79 4.24
C ALA A 19 -11.29 16.02 5.05
N VAL A 20 -10.48 17.08 5.05
CA VAL A 20 -10.80 18.36 5.70
C VAL A 20 -12.08 18.97 5.13
N LEU A 21 -12.22 19.00 3.81
CA LEU A 21 -13.43 19.49 3.16
C LEU A 21 -14.66 18.67 3.57
N SER A 22 -14.52 17.35 3.64
CA SER A 22 -15.58 16.45 4.10
C SER A 22 -16.00 16.75 5.54
N ILE A 23 -15.03 16.92 6.45
CA ILE A 23 -15.28 17.28 7.86
C ILE A 23 -15.97 18.65 7.96
N ALA A 24 -15.48 19.64 7.22
CA ALA A 24 -16.05 20.99 7.20
C ALA A 24 -17.51 20.98 6.71
N LEU A 25 -17.83 20.19 5.69
CA LEU A 25 -19.19 20.04 5.18
C LEU A 25 -20.12 19.37 6.19
N VAL A 26 -19.65 18.33 6.89
CA VAL A 26 -20.42 17.69 7.98
C VAL A 26 -20.72 18.71 9.08
N ASN A 27 -19.72 19.49 9.51
CA ASN A 27 -19.88 20.50 10.55
C ASN A 27 -20.87 21.61 10.16
N LYS A 28 -21.09 21.84 8.86
CA LYS A 28 -22.08 22.79 8.34
C LYS A 28 -23.46 22.17 8.09
N GLY A 29 -23.64 20.87 8.38
CA GLY A 29 -24.92 20.16 8.21
C GLY A 29 -25.19 19.65 6.80
N TYR A 30 -24.19 19.69 5.89
CA TYR A 30 -24.36 19.16 4.54
C TYR A 30 -24.08 17.65 4.50
N GLY A 31 -25.08 16.86 4.08
CA GLY A 31 -24.97 15.39 4.00
C GLY A 31 -23.86 14.86 3.08
N PHE A 32 -23.40 15.66 2.12
CA PHE A 32 -22.29 15.32 1.22
C PHE A 32 -20.97 15.08 1.96
N GLY A 33 -20.75 15.74 3.11
CA GLY A 33 -19.54 15.53 3.91
C GLY A 33 -19.46 14.13 4.51
N ALA A 34 -20.60 13.56 4.93
CA ALA A 34 -20.68 12.19 5.43
C ALA A 34 -20.42 11.17 4.31
N LEU A 35 -20.89 11.48 3.10
CA LEU A 35 -20.66 10.65 1.92
C LEU A 35 -19.17 10.66 1.52
N GLY A 36 -18.53 11.84 1.49
CA GLY A 36 -17.11 12.00 1.18
C GLY A 36 -16.20 11.29 2.18
N SER A 37 -16.45 11.48 3.48
CA SER A 37 -15.70 10.78 4.55
C SER A 37 -15.88 9.27 4.49
N GLY A 38 -17.10 8.77 4.29
CA GLY A 38 -17.33 7.32 4.14
C GLY A 38 -16.62 6.71 2.92
N ARG A 39 -16.51 7.45 1.81
CA ARG A 39 -15.75 6.99 0.63
C ARG A 39 -14.24 6.96 0.91
N LEU A 40 -13.72 7.99 1.57
CA LEU A 40 -12.32 8.03 1.97
C LEU A 40 -11.99 6.89 2.94
N ASP A 41 -12.90 6.54 3.86
CA ASP A 41 -12.68 5.46 4.83
C ASP A 41 -12.63 4.08 4.18
N ASN A 42 -13.48 3.85 3.16
CA ASN A 42 -13.44 2.61 2.39
C ASN A 42 -12.11 2.44 1.62
N ILE A 43 -11.49 3.55 1.19
CA ILE A 43 -10.19 3.54 0.51
C ILE A 43 -9.05 3.47 1.53
N ALA A 44 -9.16 4.21 2.62
CA ALA A 44 -8.16 4.34 3.68
C ALA A 44 -8.23 3.17 4.69
N SER A 45 -8.39 1.95 4.20
CA SER A 45 -8.42 0.74 5.00
C SER A 45 -7.11 -0.03 4.87
N ALA A 46 -6.47 -0.32 6.00
CA ALA A 46 -5.25 -1.13 6.06
C ALA A 46 -5.47 -2.57 5.55
N ALA A 47 -6.72 -3.05 5.55
CA ALA A 47 -7.07 -4.39 5.09
C ALA A 47 -6.74 -4.60 3.60
N THR A 48 -6.69 -3.51 2.83
CA THR A 48 -6.34 -3.55 1.41
C THR A 48 -4.89 -3.98 1.13
N PHE A 49 -3.99 -3.87 2.12
CA PHE A 49 -2.59 -4.25 1.94
C PHE A 49 -2.36 -5.76 1.90
N VAL A 50 -3.21 -6.56 2.56
CA VAL A 50 -3.08 -8.02 2.59
C VAL A 50 -3.23 -8.65 1.19
N PRO A 51 -4.35 -8.43 0.46
CA PRO A 51 -4.49 -8.96 -0.90
C PRO A 51 -3.47 -8.34 -1.86
N LEU A 52 -3.11 -7.07 -1.66
CA LEU A 52 -2.13 -6.40 -2.52
C LEU A 52 -0.72 -6.99 -2.33
N ALA A 53 -0.35 -7.35 -1.10
CA ALA A 53 0.90 -8.06 -0.82
C ALA A 53 0.90 -9.50 -1.35
N ALA A 54 -0.26 -10.17 -1.38
CA ALA A 54 -0.39 -11.48 -2.02
C ALA A 54 -0.05 -11.40 -3.52
N ILE A 55 -0.65 -10.45 -4.24
CA ILE A 55 -0.42 -10.28 -5.69
C ILE A 55 1.01 -9.81 -5.94
N TYR A 56 1.53 -8.90 -5.11
CA TYR A 56 2.90 -8.42 -5.23
C TYR A 56 3.92 -9.55 -5.01
N SER A 57 3.74 -10.36 -3.96
CA SER A 57 4.62 -11.49 -3.68
C SER A 57 4.58 -12.53 -4.79
N LEU A 58 3.41 -12.78 -5.41
CA LEU A 58 3.31 -13.63 -6.58
C LEU A 58 4.13 -13.06 -7.76
N ALA A 59 3.99 -11.76 -8.04
CA ALA A 59 4.77 -11.09 -9.08
C ALA A 59 6.28 -11.16 -8.79
N ALA A 60 6.69 -10.99 -7.53
CA ALA A 60 8.07 -11.13 -7.10
C ALA A 60 8.59 -12.57 -7.28
N ALA A 61 7.80 -13.59 -6.91
CA ALA A 61 8.14 -14.99 -7.15
C ALA A 61 8.32 -15.29 -8.65
N LEU A 62 7.44 -14.76 -9.50
CA LEU A 62 7.57 -14.88 -10.95
C LEU A 62 8.86 -14.25 -11.48
N MET A 63 9.27 -13.08 -10.97
CA MET A 63 10.55 -12.46 -11.36
C MET A 63 11.77 -13.25 -10.89
N MET A 64 11.67 -13.98 -9.78
CA MET A 64 12.70 -14.91 -9.34
C MET A 64 12.74 -16.17 -10.21
N LEU A 65 11.64 -16.62 -10.78
CA LEU A 65 11.64 -17.81 -11.63
C LEU A 65 12.03 -17.52 -13.09
N LEU A 66 11.49 -16.44 -13.65
CA LEU A 66 11.51 -16.16 -15.08
C LEU A 66 12.89 -15.70 -15.62
N PRO A 67 13.15 -15.88 -16.93
CA PRO A 67 14.32 -15.29 -17.59
C PRO A 67 14.24 -13.76 -17.59
N LEU A 68 15.39 -13.10 -17.76
CA LEU A 68 15.55 -11.64 -17.61
C LEU A 68 14.49 -10.81 -18.36
N ARG A 69 14.17 -11.16 -19.61
CA ARG A 69 13.17 -10.44 -20.43
C ARG A 69 11.75 -10.56 -19.85
N ALA A 70 11.35 -11.77 -19.48
CA ALA A 70 10.02 -12.01 -18.91
C ALA A 70 9.91 -11.42 -17.50
N ALA A 71 10.96 -11.49 -16.69
CA ALA A 71 11.00 -10.81 -15.40
C ALA A 71 10.89 -9.27 -15.55
N GLY A 72 11.52 -8.69 -16.57
CA GLY A 72 11.34 -7.27 -16.90
C GLY A 72 9.90 -6.91 -17.27
N PHE A 73 9.22 -7.77 -18.03
CA PHE A 73 7.80 -7.61 -18.36
C PHE A 73 6.90 -7.66 -17.11
N VAL A 74 7.13 -8.63 -16.20
CA VAL A 74 6.38 -8.71 -14.93
C VAL A 74 6.67 -7.51 -14.04
N HIS A 75 7.91 -6.99 -14.04
CA HIS A 75 8.26 -5.80 -13.27
C HIS A 75 7.51 -4.57 -13.76
N ALA A 76 7.52 -4.32 -15.06
CA ALA A 76 6.87 -3.17 -15.66
C ALA A 76 5.35 -3.18 -15.51
N ASN A 77 4.71 -4.36 -15.66
CA ASN A 77 3.25 -4.46 -15.76
C ASN A 77 2.56 -4.89 -14.46
N ALA A 78 3.27 -5.53 -13.53
CA ALA A 78 2.69 -6.00 -12.27
C ALA A 78 3.34 -5.33 -11.06
N ALA A 79 4.61 -5.60 -10.76
CA ALA A 79 5.18 -5.15 -9.48
C ALA A 79 5.35 -3.63 -9.39
N GLY A 80 5.72 -2.94 -10.48
CA GLY A 80 5.81 -1.48 -10.51
C GLY A 80 4.47 -0.83 -10.15
N PRO A 81 3.38 -1.16 -10.87
CA PRO A 81 2.03 -0.69 -10.54
C PRO A 81 1.55 -1.09 -9.14
N LEU A 82 1.85 -2.31 -8.67
CA LEU A 82 1.45 -2.75 -7.33
C LEU A 82 2.20 -1.96 -6.25
N TYR A 83 3.50 -1.73 -6.43
CA TYR A 83 4.30 -0.90 -5.53
C TYR A 83 3.80 0.55 -5.49
N SER A 84 3.51 1.16 -6.64
CA SER A 84 2.96 2.52 -6.67
C SER A 84 1.58 2.58 -6.02
N THR A 85 0.74 1.57 -6.24
CA THR A 85 -0.57 1.46 -5.58
C THR A 85 -0.43 1.38 -4.06
N ALA A 86 0.50 0.56 -3.55
CA ALA A 86 0.78 0.48 -2.12
C ALA A 86 1.20 1.84 -1.53
N LEU A 87 2.06 2.59 -2.25
CA LEU A 87 2.46 3.94 -1.84
C LEU A 87 1.29 4.93 -1.85
N VAL A 88 0.44 4.89 -2.88
CA VAL A 88 -0.73 5.76 -2.99
C VAL A 88 -1.73 5.48 -1.87
N LEU A 89 -2.00 4.21 -1.56
CA LEU A 89 -2.87 3.81 -0.46
C LEU A 89 -2.28 4.25 0.90
N LEU A 90 -0.98 4.00 1.13
CA LEU A 90 -0.31 4.42 2.35
C LEU A 90 -0.37 5.94 2.53
N SER A 91 -0.09 6.68 1.45
CA SER A 91 -0.19 8.14 1.43
C SER A 91 -1.62 8.62 1.73
N THR A 92 -2.62 7.98 1.13
CA THR A 92 -4.04 8.29 1.35
C THR A 92 -4.44 8.08 2.80
N ILE A 93 -4.04 6.95 3.41
CA ILE A 93 -4.34 6.67 4.81
C ILE A 93 -3.68 7.71 5.72
N ILE A 94 -2.40 7.99 5.51
CA ILE A 94 -1.69 9.01 6.30
C ILE A 94 -2.35 10.38 6.15
N GLY A 95 -2.73 10.78 4.93
CA GLY A 95 -3.42 12.05 4.66
C GLY A 95 -4.77 12.16 5.38
N VAL A 96 -5.59 11.11 5.31
CA VAL A 96 -6.90 11.06 6.00
C VAL A 96 -6.73 11.12 7.52
N GLN A 97 -5.81 10.34 8.10
CA GLN A 97 -5.61 10.35 9.55
C GLN A 97 -4.95 11.64 10.06
N ALA A 98 -4.03 12.23 9.29
CA ALA A 98 -3.46 13.53 9.62
C ALA A 98 -4.54 14.63 9.64
N ALA A 99 -5.46 14.64 8.68
CA ALA A 99 -6.60 15.55 8.67
C ALA A 99 -7.49 15.34 9.90
N ARG A 100 -7.83 14.10 10.24
CA ARG A 100 -8.65 13.77 11.42
C ARG A 100 -7.99 14.19 12.73
N PHE A 101 -6.68 13.97 12.85
CA PHE A 101 -5.90 14.39 14.00
C PHE A 101 -5.90 15.92 14.15
N ALA A 102 -5.68 16.66 13.04
CA ALA A 102 -5.71 18.12 13.03
C ALA A 102 -7.07 18.71 13.43
N PHE A 103 -8.16 18.00 13.16
CA PHE A 103 -9.54 18.41 13.47
C PHE A 103 -10.09 17.77 14.76
N GLY A 104 -9.23 17.25 15.63
CA GLY A 104 -9.56 16.93 17.03
C GLY A 104 -9.70 15.44 17.36
N SER A 105 -9.59 14.54 16.39
CA SER A 105 -9.64 13.09 16.64
C SER A 105 -8.25 12.55 17.01
N ARG A 106 -7.91 12.60 18.30
CA ARG A 106 -6.59 12.14 18.80
C ARG A 106 -6.36 10.65 18.58
N GLU A 107 -7.42 9.86 18.57
CA GLU A 107 -7.34 8.41 18.33
C GLU A 107 -7.10 8.08 16.85
N ALA A 108 -7.21 9.04 15.93
CA ALA A 108 -7.01 8.77 14.50
C ALA A 108 -5.62 8.20 14.16
N LEU A 109 -4.59 8.56 14.94
CA LEU A 109 -3.23 8.06 14.74
C LEU A 109 -3.02 6.63 15.22
N SER A 110 -3.88 6.11 16.11
CA SER A 110 -3.74 4.72 16.58
C SER A 110 -3.96 3.71 15.46
N VAL A 111 -4.73 4.09 14.44
CA VAL A 111 -4.95 3.28 13.22
C VAL A 111 -3.63 2.99 12.51
N LEU A 112 -2.63 3.89 12.57
CA LEU A 112 -1.33 3.68 11.93
C LEU A 112 -0.47 2.59 12.61
N ILE A 113 -0.89 2.11 13.79
CA ILE A 113 -0.22 1.05 14.54
C ILE A 113 -0.80 -0.33 14.17
N ASP A 114 -1.77 -0.39 13.26
CA ASP A 114 -2.35 -1.65 12.80
C ASP A 114 -1.26 -2.57 12.21
N TRP A 115 -1.27 -3.83 12.63
CA TRP A 115 -0.32 -4.85 12.18
C TRP A 115 -0.40 -5.08 10.67
N GLN A 116 -1.53 -4.78 10.02
CA GLN A 116 -1.70 -4.91 8.58
C GLN A 116 -0.75 -4.00 7.77
N PHE A 117 -0.22 -2.93 8.36
CA PHE A 117 0.80 -2.10 7.70
C PHE A 117 2.12 -2.84 7.45
N ILE A 118 2.39 -3.95 8.16
CA ILE A 118 3.56 -4.81 7.90
C ILE A 118 3.59 -5.26 6.43
N PHE A 119 2.43 -5.52 5.82
CA PHE A 119 2.34 -5.91 4.41
C PHE A 119 2.75 -4.78 3.46
N ALA A 120 2.37 -3.53 3.76
CA ALA A 120 2.81 -2.37 2.99
C ALA A 120 4.34 -2.22 3.06
N PHE A 121 4.92 -2.32 4.25
CA PHE A 121 6.36 -2.28 4.43
C PHE A 121 7.07 -3.45 3.74
N ALA A 122 6.50 -4.64 3.76
CA ALA A 122 7.04 -5.80 3.06
C ALA A 122 7.09 -5.58 1.54
N ILE A 123 6.04 -5.01 0.94
CA ILE A 123 6.02 -4.65 -0.48
C ILE A 123 7.14 -3.66 -0.79
N ILE A 124 7.24 -2.57 -0.02
CA ILE A 124 8.24 -1.51 -0.22
C ILE A 124 9.65 -2.07 -0.09
N ALA A 125 9.94 -2.80 0.99
CA ALA A 125 11.24 -3.39 1.24
C ALA A 125 11.64 -4.39 0.14
N ALA A 126 10.71 -5.27 -0.25
CA ALA A 126 10.93 -6.21 -1.34
C ALA A 126 11.17 -5.51 -2.68
N HIS A 127 10.46 -4.39 -2.96
CA HIS A 127 10.66 -3.64 -4.19
C HIS A 127 12.04 -2.98 -4.27
N LEU A 128 12.47 -2.36 -3.17
CA LEU A 128 13.76 -1.67 -3.10
C LEU A 128 14.95 -2.63 -3.14
N THR A 129 14.79 -3.83 -2.57
CA THR A 129 15.86 -4.84 -2.53
C THR A 129 15.84 -5.81 -3.71
N MET A 130 14.84 -5.74 -4.59
CA MET A 130 14.61 -6.72 -5.68
C MET A 130 15.84 -6.97 -6.56
N ASN A 131 16.59 -5.92 -6.88
CA ASN A 131 17.80 -6.05 -7.70
C ASN A 131 18.89 -6.88 -6.99
N GLU A 132 19.06 -6.69 -5.68
CA GLU A 132 20.03 -7.45 -4.89
C GLU A 132 19.60 -8.89 -4.69
N LEU A 133 18.30 -9.11 -4.45
CA LEU A 133 17.73 -10.45 -4.31
C LEU A 133 17.94 -11.32 -5.56
N ARG A 134 17.95 -10.71 -6.74
CA ARG A 134 18.15 -11.39 -8.04
C ARG A 134 19.60 -11.58 -8.43
N ARG A 135 20.54 -10.92 -7.74
CA ARG A 135 21.96 -10.91 -8.12
C ARG A 135 22.63 -12.27 -7.96
N ASN A 136 22.29 -12.98 -6.89
CA ASN A 136 22.88 -14.28 -6.56
C ASN A 136 21.86 -15.40 -6.76
N VAL A 137 22.28 -16.53 -7.36
CA VAL A 137 21.41 -17.69 -7.59
C VAL A 137 20.83 -18.24 -6.29
N LEU A 138 21.63 -18.28 -5.22
CA LEU A 138 21.18 -18.76 -3.92
C LEU A 138 20.08 -17.86 -3.32
N LEU A 139 20.28 -16.53 -3.35
CA LEU A 139 19.26 -15.58 -2.89
C LEU A 139 17.99 -15.68 -3.74
N ARG A 140 18.15 -15.79 -5.05
CA ARG A 140 17.04 -15.92 -6.00
C ARG A 140 16.16 -17.14 -5.68
N THR A 141 16.77 -18.30 -5.41
CA THR A 141 16.03 -19.52 -5.07
C THR A 141 15.39 -19.45 -3.68
N ILE A 142 16.10 -18.93 -2.67
CA ILE A 142 15.54 -18.77 -1.31
C ILE A 142 14.35 -17.81 -1.34
N PHE A 143 14.52 -16.65 -1.97
CA PHE A 143 13.46 -15.64 -2.02
C PHE A 143 12.30 -16.06 -2.92
N PHE A 144 12.51 -16.91 -3.92
CA PHE A 144 11.40 -17.55 -4.62
C PHE A 144 10.49 -18.31 -3.65
N VAL A 145 11.07 -19.16 -2.79
CA VAL A 145 10.30 -19.92 -1.79
C VAL A 145 9.64 -18.99 -0.77
N VAL A 146 10.37 -17.98 -0.28
CA VAL A 146 9.83 -16.98 0.66
C VAL A 146 8.65 -16.22 0.07
N PHE A 147 8.76 -15.75 -1.19
CA PHE A 147 7.66 -15.02 -1.83
C PHE A 147 6.46 -15.92 -2.09
N LEU A 148 6.66 -17.19 -2.46
CA LEU A 148 5.57 -18.15 -2.63
C LEU A 148 4.85 -18.42 -1.30
N ALA A 149 5.61 -18.64 -0.22
CA ALA A 149 5.07 -18.77 1.13
C ALA A 149 4.32 -17.51 1.56
N ALA A 150 4.87 -16.33 1.28
CA ALA A 150 4.21 -15.05 1.56
C ALA A 150 2.90 -14.89 0.77
N THR A 151 2.86 -15.29 -0.50
CA THR A 151 1.64 -15.28 -1.31
C THR A 151 0.56 -16.16 -0.66
N LEU A 152 0.90 -17.38 -0.28
CA LEU A 152 -0.04 -18.31 0.37
C LEU A 152 -0.50 -17.80 1.74
N ALA A 153 0.41 -17.27 2.56
CA ALA A 153 0.09 -16.70 3.86
C ALA A 153 -0.86 -15.49 3.73
N CYS A 154 -0.59 -14.59 2.78
CA CYS A 154 -1.45 -13.43 2.53
C CYS A 154 -2.82 -13.85 2.00
N LEU A 155 -2.90 -14.83 1.09
CA LEU A 155 -4.17 -15.38 0.59
C LEU A 155 -4.99 -15.98 1.74
N TYR A 156 -4.36 -16.82 2.57
CA TYR A 156 -5.02 -17.42 3.72
C TYR A 156 -5.60 -16.37 4.67
N TRP A 157 -4.84 -15.30 4.95
CA TRP A 157 -5.30 -14.24 5.84
C TRP A 157 -6.39 -13.37 5.20
N THR A 158 -6.33 -13.16 3.89
CA THR A 158 -7.36 -12.42 3.14
C THR A 158 -8.73 -13.10 3.25
N PHE A 159 -8.79 -14.43 3.26
CA PHE A 159 -10.06 -15.16 3.44
C PHE A 159 -10.60 -15.16 4.87
N ARG A 160 -9.81 -14.72 5.86
CA ARG A 160 -10.23 -14.67 7.27
C ARG A 160 -10.64 -13.27 7.74
N LEU A 161 -10.28 -12.22 7.00
CA LEU A 161 -10.64 -10.82 7.27
C LEU A 161 -11.99 -10.49 6.68
#